data_AF-E8WZG3-F1
#
_entry.id   AF-E8WZG3-F1
#
_cell.length_a   1.000
_cell.length_b   1.000
_cell.length_c   1.000
_cell.angle_alpha   90.00
_cell.angle_beta   90.00
_cell.angle_gamma   90.00
#
_symmetry.space_group_name_H-M   'P 1'
#
loop_
_entity.id
_entity.type
_entity.pdbx_description
1 polymer ?
#
loop_
_entity_poly.entity_id
_entity_poly.type
_entity_poly.pdbx_seq_one_letter_code
_entity_poly.pdbx_strand_id
1 'polypeptide(L)'
;MSIDTLTVKLLSSVLKSETRKKLFTMVAGRRIADMDQLKEATSGSDIRSDLEALENADLIGAGQASEKYYVTARGLKVARDLQELSIG
;
A
#
# COMPACT_ATOMS: atom_id res chain seq x y z
N MET A 1 -12.21 1.95 18.23
CA MET A 1 -10.94 2.64 17.92
C MET A 1 -11.25 3.79 16.98
N SER A 2 -10.65 4.96 17.17
CA SER A 2 -10.83 6.09 16.24
C SER A 2 -9.71 6.06 15.21
N ILE A 3 -10.08 6.04 13.93
CA ILE A 3 -9.11 6.14 12.83
C ILE A 3 -8.58 7.56 12.80
N ASP A 4 -7.26 7.69 12.71
CA ASP A 4 -6.60 8.99 12.69
C ASP A 4 -6.97 9.78 11.43
N THR A 5 -7.15 11.10 11.55
CA THR A 5 -7.51 11.97 10.42
C THR A 5 -6.50 11.91 9.27
N LEU A 6 -5.23 11.62 9.55
CA LEU A 6 -4.20 11.40 8.52
C LEU A 6 -4.45 10.11 7.73
N THR A 7 -4.86 9.02 8.41
CA THR A 7 -5.24 7.77 7.74
C THR A 7 -6.42 8.02 6.79
N VAL A 8 -7.45 8.75 7.24
CA VAL A 8 -8.61 9.09 6.39
C VAL A 8 -8.19 9.91 5.15
N LYS A 9 -7.30 10.90 5.31
CA LYS A 9 -6.78 11.68 4.18
C LYS A 9 -5.99 10.81 3.19
N LEU A 10 -5.16 9.90 3.68
CA LEU A 10 -4.43 8.94 2.86
C LEU A 10 -5.38 8.01 2.10
N LEU A 11 -6.46 7.57 2.75
CA LEU A 11 -7.49 6.75 2.11
C LEU A 11 -8.22 7.49 0.98
N SER A 12 -8.62 8.74 1.23
CA SER A 12 -9.35 9.54 0.24
C SER A 12 -8.47 10.06 -0.91
N SER A 13 -7.15 10.16 -0.71
CA SER A 13 -6.22 10.71 -1.71
C SER A 13 -5.35 9.64 -2.37
N VAL A 14 -4.57 8.90 -1.59
CA VAL A 14 -3.57 7.94 -2.08
C VAL A 14 -4.22 6.59 -2.41
N LEU A 15 -5.09 6.08 -1.55
CA LEU A 15 -5.73 4.76 -1.73
C LEU A 15 -7.10 4.85 -2.42
N LYS A 16 -7.38 5.97 -3.11
CA LYS A 16 -8.58 6.14 -3.96
C LYS A 16 -8.57 5.22 -5.18
N SER A 17 -7.38 4.90 -5.70
CA SER A 17 -7.22 3.94 -6.80
C SER A 17 -7.33 2.51 -6.28
N GLU A 18 -8.21 1.71 -6.89
CA GLU A 18 -8.35 0.29 -6.56
C GLU A 18 -7.03 -0.47 -6.76
N THR A 19 -6.26 -0.15 -7.80
CA THR A 19 -4.93 -0.72 -8.05
C THR A 19 -3.98 -0.41 -6.88
N ARG A 20 -3.89 0.85 -6.44
CA ARG A 20 -3.06 1.22 -5.28
C ARG A 20 -3.49 0.53 -4.00
N LYS A 21 -4.79 0.48 -3.74
CA LYS A 21 -5.33 -0.21 -2.57
C LYS A 21 -4.96 -1.70 -2.59
N LYS A 22 -5.06 -2.35 -3.76
CA LYS A 22 -4.69 -3.75 -3.95
C LYS A 22 -3.19 -3.99 -3.74
N LEU A 23 -2.34 -3.17 -4.37
CA LEU A 23 -0.88 -3.23 -4.20
C LEU A 23 -0.49 -3.07 -2.73
N PHE A 24 -0.97 -2.02 -2.08
CA PHE A 24 -0.70 -1.74 -0.68
C PHE A 24 -1.14 -2.89 0.24
N THR A 25 -2.37 -3.40 0.07
CA THR A 25 -2.90 -4.50 0.88
C THR A 25 -2.07 -5.78 0.70
N MET A 26 -1.57 -6.02 -0.50
CA MET A 26 -0.74 -7.19 -0.83
C MET A 26 0.64 -7.11 -0.18
N VAL A 27 1.29 -5.93 -0.23
CA VAL A 27 2.56 -5.67 0.46
C VAL A 27 2.37 -5.79 1.98
N ALA A 28 1.30 -5.21 2.52
CA ALA A 28 0.98 -5.29 3.95
C ALA A 28 0.70 -6.73 4.42
N GLY A 29 -0.01 -7.51 3.61
CA GLY A 29 -0.33 -8.92 3.92
C GLY A 29 0.87 -9.87 3.82
N ARG A 30 1.80 -9.62 2.89
CA ARG A 30 3.00 -10.47 2.69
C ARG A 30 4.22 -10.04 3.49
N ARG A 31 4.18 -8.87 4.14
CA ARG A 31 5.30 -8.15 4.79
C ARG A 31 6.42 -7.70 3.84
N ILE A 32 6.76 -8.52 2.85
CA ILE A 32 7.67 -8.22 1.75
C ILE A 32 7.03 -8.79 0.46
N ALA A 33 6.97 -7.98 -0.60
CA ALA A 33 6.47 -8.39 -1.91
C ALA A 33 7.47 -8.01 -3.01
N ASP A 34 7.72 -8.92 -3.94
CA ASP A 34 8.59 -8.68 -5.09
C ASP A 34 7.83 -7.99 -6.24
N MET A 35 8.55 -7.18 -7.03
CA MET A 35 8.01 -6.40 -8.15
C MET A 35 7.27 -7.29 -9.16
N ASP A 36 7.80 -8.47 -9.50
CA ASP A 36 7.12 -9.42 -10.39
C ASP A 36 5.77 -9.86 -9.84
N GLN A 37 5.66 -10.14 -8.53
CA GLN A 37 4.39 -10.53 -7.92
C GLN A 37 3.36 -9.39 -7.95
N LEU A 38 3.83 -8.16 -7.75
CA LEU A 38 3.00 -6.96 -7.82
C LEU A 38 2.49 -6.74 -9.26
N LYS A 39 3.36 -6.96 -10.25
CA LYS A 39 3.04 -6.94 -11.69
C LYS A 39 2.01 -7.99 -12.09
N GLU A 40 2.20 -9.23 -11.69
CA GLU A 40 1.25 -10.30 -11.97
C GLU A 40 -0.14 -10.00 -11.40
N ALA A 41 -0.20 -9.40 -10.21
CA ALA A 41 -1.46 -9.12 -9.54
C ALA A 41 -2.21 -7.88 -10.08
N THR A 42 -1.54 -7.04 -10.87
CA THR A 42 -2.09 -5.81 -11.44
C THR A 42 -1.79 -5.75 -12.94
N SER A 43 -2.54 -6.54 -13.71
CA SER A 43 -2.39 -6.66 -15.17
C SER A 43 -2.34 -5.30 -15.88
N GLY A 44 -1.15 -4.90 -16.32
CA GLY A 44 -0.95 -3.84 -17.32
C GLY A 44 -1.16 -2.39 -16.88
N SER A 45 -1.28 -2.10 -15.58
CA SER A 45 -1.29 -0.71 -15.08
C SER A 45 0.13 -0.20 -14.83
N ASP A 46 0.32 1.12 -14.80
CA ASP A 46 1.59 1.79 -14.50
C ASP A 46 1.95 1.66 -13.01
N ILE A 47 2.22 0.42 -12.59
CA ILE A 47 2.46 0.03 -11.20
C ILE A 47 3.57 0.83 -10.56
N ARG A 48 4.58 1.21 -11.35
CA ARG A 48 5.70 2.01 -10.85
C ARG A 48 5.22 3.35 -10.30
N SER A 49 4.31 4.02 -11.02
CA SER A 49 3.71 5.28 -10.57
C SER A 49 2.84 5.08 -9.32
N ASP A 50 2.10 3.97 -9.27
CA ASP A 50 1.27 3.64 -8.10
C ASP A 50 2.12 3.29 -6.87
N LEU A 51 3.22 2.54 -7.03
CA LEU A 51 4.17 2.21 -5.96
C LEU A 51 4.92 3.46 -5.49
N GLU A 52 5.35 4.33 -6.41
CA GLU A 52 5.99 5.59 -6.06
C GLU A 52 5.05 6.51 -5.26
N ALA A 53 3.75 6.53 -5.60
CA ALA A 53 2.76 7.26 -4.80
C ALA A 53 2.59 6.66 -3.38
N LEU A 54 2.70 5.34 -3.23
CA LEU A 54 2.66 4.67 -1.93
C LEU A 54 3.95 4.91 -1.12
N GLU A 55 5.11 4.97 -1.78
CA GLU A 55 6.39 5.33 -1.16
C GLU A 55 6.41 6.79 -0.71
N ASN A 56 5.97 7.73 -1.56
CA ASN A 56 5.84 9.15 -1.20
C ASN A 56 4.88 9.38 -0.03
N ALA A 57 3.89 8.49 0.14
CA ALA A 57 2.96 8.52 1.26
C ALA A 57 3.51 7.86 2.55
N ASP A 58 4.74 7.35 2.51
CA ASP A 58 5.37 6.58 3.60
C ASP A 58 4.55 5.34 3.98
N LEU A 59 3.87 4.71 3.02
CA LEU A 59 3.06 3.50 3.25
C LEU A 59 3.86 2.22 2.98
N ILE A 60 4.74 2.27 1.98
CA ILE A 60 5.66 1.19 1.63
C ILE A 60 7.07 1.77 1.46
N GLY A 61 8.08 0.92 1.49
CA GLY A 61 9.43 1.29 1.08
C GLY A 61 10.00 0.28 0.10
N ALA A 62 10.82 0.75 -0.84
CA ALA A 62 11.64 -0.11 -1.68
C ALA A 62 12.92 -0.55 -0.93
N GLY A 63 13.27 -1.83 -1.06
CA GLY A 63 14.56 -2.37 -0.62
C GLY A 63 15.70 -1.91 -1.54
N GLN A 64 16.95 -2.12 -1.12
CA GLN A 64 18.17 -1.66 -1.83
C GLN A 64 18.26 -2.06 -3.32
N ALA A 65 17.53 -3.10 -3.75
CA ALA A 65 17.49 -3.53 -5.15
C ALA A 65 16.31 -2.97 -5.96
N SER A 66 15.42 -2.14 -5.40
CA SER A 66 14.18 -1.64 -6.06
C SER A 66 13.21 -2.71 -6.58
N GLU A 67 13.48 -3.99 -6.32
CA GLU A 67 12.65 -5.12 -6.73
C GLU A 67 11.82 -5.69 -5.58
N LYS A 68 12.08 -5.25 -4.35
CA LYS A 68 11.36 -5.70 -3.15
C LYS A 68 10.73 -4.53 -2.46
N TYR A 69 9.46 -4.67 -2.12
CA TYR A 69 8.68 -3.68 -1.39
C TYR A 69 8.29 -4.23 -0.04
N TYR A 70 8.45 -3.44 0.99
CA TYR A 70 8.03 -3.77 2.34
C TYR A 70 7.04 -2.72 2.85
N VAL A 71 6.17 -3.12 3.77
CA VAL A 71 5.27 -2.17 4.43
C VAL A 71 6.02 -1.41 5.52
N THR A 72 5.89 -0.08 5.57
CA THR A 72 6.49 0.73 6.64
C THR A 72 5.68 0.56 7.94
N ALA A 73 6.20 1.06 9.07
CA ALA A 73 5.43 1.09 10.32
C ALA A 73 4.11 1.89 10.18
N ARG A 74 4.16 3.00 9.43
CA ARG A 74 2.99 3.82 9.12
C ARG A 74 2.01 3.09 8.22
N GLY A 75 2.50 2.46 7.15
CA GLY A 75 1.70 1.58 6.30
C GLY A 75 1.03 0.47 7.08
N LEU A 76 1.73 -0.18 8.01
CA LEU A 76 1.15 -1.24 8.82
C LEU A 76 -0.02 -0.74 9.67
N LYS A 77 0.10 0.46 10.25
CA LYS A 77 -1.02 1.11 10.98
C LYS A 77 -2.20 1.38 10.04
N VAL A 78 -1.95 1.95 8.87
CA VAL A 78 -3.00 2.25 7.87
C VAL A 78 -3.68 0.97 7.37
N ALA A 79 -2.93 -0.11 7.18
CA ALA A 79 -3.46 -1.41 6.77
C ALA A 79 -4.38 -2.00 7.85
N ARG A 80 -4.03 -1.86 9.14
CA ARG A 80 -4.89 -2.26 10.26
C ARG A 80 -6.16 -1.42 10.30
N ASP A 81 -6.02 -0.09 10.23
CA ASP A 81 -7.16 0.85 10.21
C ASP A 81 -8.12 0.50 9.04
N LEU A 82 -7.57 0.12 7.87
CA LEU A 82 -8.33 -0.37 6.70
C LEU A 82 -9.05 -1.69 6.94
N GLN A 83 -8.39 -2.64 7.62
CA GLN A 83 -8.98 -3.93 7.95
C GLN A 83 -10.15 -3.75 8.92
N GLU A 84 -10.01 -2.88 9.93
CA GLU A 84 -11.11 -2.55 10.85
C GLU A 84 -12.29 -1.91 10.12
N LEU A 85 -12.04 -1.01 9.15
CA LEU A 85 -13.10 -0.42 8.32
C LEU A 85 -13.83 -1.43 7.43
N SER A 86 -13.18 -2.52 7.02
CA SER A 86 -13.78 -3.53 6.14
C SER A 86 -14.64 -4.55 6.89
N ILE A 87 -14.58 -4.61 8.22
CA ILE A 87 -15.34 -5.55 9.07
C ILE A 87 -16.47 -4.84 9.84
N GLY A 88 -16.52 -3.50 9.78
CA GLY A 88 -17.55 -2.65 10.38
C GLY A 88 -18.75 -2.40 9.49
#